data_AF-A0A512U799-F1
#
_entry.id   AF-A0A512U799-F1
#
_cell.length_a   1.000
_cell.length_b   1.000
_cell.length_c   1.000
_cell.angle_alpha   90.00
_cell.angle_beta   90.00
_cell.angle_gamma   90.00
#
_symmetry.space_group_name_H-M   'P 1'
#
loop_
_entity.id
_entity.type
_entity.pdbx_description
1 polymer ?
#
loop_
_entity_poly.entity_id
_entity_poly.type
_entity_poly.pdbx_seq_one_letter_code
_entity_poly.pdbx_strand_id
1 'polypeptide(L)'
;MRQSTSLLKHVPLIKFVGGAHHGAAASAKPHPLSPTGKMPSLQKSQAPQTSTWKPIELKEGEVLLRNQLSKRFRYTAPSAGETEQIDSGGADLVY
;
A
#
# COMPACT_ATOMS: atom_id res chain seq x y z
N MET A 1 49.12 -14.32 -22.75
CA MET A 1 48.33 -13.48 -21.82
C MET A 1 47.30 -12.71 -22.63
N ARG A 2 45.99 -12.90 -22.39
CA ARG A 2 44.94 -12.13 -23.07
C ARG A 2 44.62 -10.90 -22.23
N GLN A 3 44.85 -9.70 -22.76
CA GLN A 3 44.46 -8.47 -22.09
C GLN A 3 42.97 -8.23 -22.28
N SER A 4 42.23 -8.05 -21.18
CA SER A 4 40.82 -7.65 -21.20
C SER A 4 40.72 -6.13 -21.14
N THR A 5 40.23 -5.52 -22.20
CA THR A 5 39.91 -4.08 -22.23
C THR A 5 38.43 -3.90 -21.91
N SER A 6 38.12 -3.47 -20.69
CA SER A 6 36.77 -3.06 -20.31
C SER A 6 36.47 -1.67 -20.89
N LEU A 7 35.47 -1.59 -21.75
CA LEU A 7 34.91 -0.34 -22.28
C LEU A 7 34.10 0.35 -21.18
N LEU A 8 34.71 1.32 -20.50
CA LEU A 8 34.02 2.25 -19.60
C LEU A 8 33.13 3.19 -20.43
N LYS A 9 31.93 2.72 -20.81
CA LYS A 9 30.97 3.50 -21.61
C LYS A 9 30.36 4.70 -20.87
N HIS A 10 30.56 4.81 -19.55
CA HIS A 10 30.01 5.90 -18.76
C HIS A 10 31.09 6.49 -17.84
N VAL A 11 31.44 7.75 -18.09
CA VAL A 11 32.19 8.58 -17.14
C VAL A 11 31.18 9.15 -16.15
N PRO A 12 31.22 8.79 -14.86
CA PRO A 12 30.32 9.37 -13.88
C PRO A 12 30.65 10.87 -13.73
N LEU A 13 29.72 11.73 -14.14
CA LEU A 13 29.88 13.19 -14.10
C LEU A 13 29.92 13.75 -12.67
N ILE A 14 29.40 13.01 -11.70
CA ILE A 14 29.37 13.42 -10.29
C ILE A 14 30.35 12.56 -9.50
N LYS A 15 31.43 13.17 -9.04
CA LYS A 15 32.31 12.59 -8.03
C LYS A 15 31.67 12.86 -6.66
N PHE A 16 31.09 11.84 -6.03
CA PHE A 16 30.74 11.91 -4.61
C PHE A 16 32.04 11.93 -3.81
N VAL A 17 32.47 13.12 -3.39
CA VAL A 17 33.61 13.27 -2.47
C VAL A 17 33.08 13.08 -1.06
N GLY A 18 33.56 12.04 -0.39
CA GLY A 18 33.02 11.55 0.88
C GLY A 18 32.17 10.31 0.64
N GLY A 19 32.60 9.17 1.18
CA GLY A 19 31.84 7.91 1.12
C GLY A 19 30.46 8.03 1.78
N ALA A 20 29.72 6.93 1.84
CA ALA A 20 28.34 6.90 2.34
C ALA A 20 28.11 7.78 3.59
N HIS A 21 27.30 8.83 3.45
CA HIS A 21 26.82 9.60 4.57
C HIS A 21 25.87 8.72 5.37
N HIS A 22 26.33 8.22 6.52
CA HIS A 22 25.46 7.57 7.49
C HIS A 22 24.58 8.67 8.07
N GLY A 23 23.36 8.80 7.57
CA GLY A 23 22.37 9.70 8.16
C GLY A 23 22.21 9.34 9.63
N ALA A 24 22.49 10.28 10.53
CA ALA A 24 22.22 10.07 11.94
C ALA A 24 20.73 9.75 12.08
N ALA A 25 20.41 8.60 12.69
CA ALA A 25 19.03 8.25 12.95
C ALA A 25 18.42 9.31 13.88
N ALA A 26 17.59 10.20 13.34
CA ALA A 26 16.86 11.15 14.14
C ALA A 26 15.97 10.35 15.11
N SER A 27 16.13 10.54 16.41
CA SER A 27 15.24 9.94 17.40
C SER A 27 13.82 10.44 17.10
N ALA A 28 12.93 9.58 16.65
CA ALA A 28 11.53 9.93 16.49
C ALA A 28 10.99 10.33 17.87
N LYS A 29 10.50 11.56 18.00
CA LYS A 29 9.86 12.07 19.21
C LYS A 29 8.36 12.25 18.93
N PRO A 30 7.48 12.03 19.92
CA PRO A 30 6.07 12.37 19.78
C PRO A 30 5.90 13.84 19.40
N HIS A 31 4.89 14.15 18.58
CA HIS A 31 4.57 15.53 18.25
C HIS A 31 4.11 16.29 19.52
N PRO A 32 4.52 17.55 19.74
CA PRO A 32 4.17 18.31 20.94
C PRO A 32 2.66 18.46 21.18
N LEU A 33 1.86 18.43 20.11
CA LEU A 33 0.39 18.52 20.16
C LEU A 33 -0.30 17.14 20.14
N SER A 34 0.40 16.03 20.37
CA SER A 34 -0.25 14.72 20.48
C SER A 34 -1.13 14.68 21.74
N PRO A 35 -2.44 14.42 21.64
CA PRO A 35 -3.35 14.41 22.80
C PRO A 35 -2.93 13.44 23.91
N THR A 36 -2.20 12.39 23.55
CA THR A 36 -1.75 11.34 24.49
C THR A 36 -0.23 11.35 24.69
N GLY A 37 0.52 12.21 23.99
CA GLY A 37 1.98 12.27 24.06
C GLY A 37 2.71 10.99 23.63
N LYS A 38 1.99 9.99 23.11
CA LYS A 38 2.55 8.70 22.70
C LYS A 38 2.89 8.72 21.22
N MET A 39 3.98 8.04 20.86
CA MET A 39 4.21 7.68 19.46
C MET A 39 3.27 6.55 19.05
N PRO A 40 2.79 6.53 17.80
CA PRO A 40 2.17 5.33 17.26
C PRO A 40 3.21 4.21 17.33
N SER A 41 2.90 3.12 18.04
CA SER A 41 3.72 1.93 17.92
C SER A 41 3.60 1.47 16.47
N LEU A 42 4.74 1.21 15.82
CA LEU A 42 4.76 0.40 14.63
C LEU A 42 4.31 -1.00 15.06
N GLN A 43 3.00 -1.21 15.16
CA GLN A 43 2.45 -2.54 15.03
C GLN A 43 2.94 -2.98 13.66
N LYS A 44 3.93 -3.87 13.63
CA LYS A 44 4.16 -4.70 12.46
C LYS A 44 2.81 -5.33 12.22
N SER A 45 2.05 -4.79 11.29
CA SER A 45 0.90 -5.46 10.71
C SER A 45 1.51 -6.69 10.08
N GLN A 46 1.63 -7.74 10.87
CA GLN A 46 1.89 -9.07 10.40
C GLN A 46 0.65 -9.34 9.56
N ALA A 47 0.79 -9.06 8.26
CA ALA A 47 -0.23 -9.37 7.29
C ALA A 47 -0.62 -10.81 7.62
N PRO A 48 -1.90 -11.10 7.91
CA PRO A 48 -2.28 -12.45 8.23
C PRO A 48 -1.76 -13.32 7.09
N GLN A 49 -0.90 -14.28 7.42
CA GLN A 49 -0.43 -15.30 6.49
C GLN A 49 -1.62 -16.22 6.17
N THR A 50 -2.65 -15.66 5.53
CA THR A 50 -3.88 -16.35 5.16
C THR A 50 -4.21 -15.97 3.73
N SER A 51 -3.35 -16.39 2.82
CA SER A 51 -3.72 -16.97 1.54
C SER A 51 -2.44 -17.15 0.74
N THR A 52 -2.13 -18.41 0.42
CA THR A 52 -1.38 -18.74 -0.78
C THR A 52 -2.07 -18.00 -1.93
N TRP A 53 -1.54 -16.85 -2.35
CA TRP A 53 -2.07 -16.11 -3.49
C TRP A 53 -1.82 -16.97 -4.72
N LYS A 54 -2.85 -17.69 -5.15
CA LYS A 54 -2.83 -18.43 -6.40
C LYS A 54 -3.27 -17.47 -7.50
N PRO A 55 -2.45 -17.22 -8.54
CA PRO A 55 -2.90 -16.56 -9.74
C PRO A 55 -4.16 -17.25 -10.27
N ILE A 56 -5.16 -16.46 -10.70
CA ILE A 56 -6.37 -16.99 -11.32
C ILE A 56 -6.02 -17.24 -12.79
N GLU A 57 -6.01 -18.50 -13.22
CA GLU A 57 -5.81 -18.87 -14.62
C GLU A 57 -7.15 -18.78 -15.36
N LEU A 58 -7.26 -17.83 -16.29
CA LEU A 58 -8.43 -17.64 -17.14
C LEU A 58 -8.17 -18.21 -18.53
N LYS A 59 -9.20 -18.79 -19.15
CA LYS A 59 -9.12 -19.20 -20.56
C LYS A 59 -9.21 -17.98 -21.48
N GLU A 60 -8.68 -18.09 -22.70
CA GLU A 60 -8.82 -17.02 -23.70
C GLU A 60 -10.31 -16.70 -23.94
N GLY A 61 -10.65 -15.42 -23.80
CA GLY A 61 -12.03 -14.91 -23.93
C GLY A 61 -12.88 -14.99 -22.66
N GLU A 62 -12.37 -15.55 -21.57
CA GLU A 62 -13.09 -15.61 -20.30
C GLU A 62 -12.95 -14.30 -19.52
N VAL A 63 -14.08 -13.65 -19.22
CA VAL A 63 -14.15 -12.43 -18.42
C VAL A 63 -14.88 -12.75 -17.12
N LEU A 64 -14.21 -12.54 -15.99
CA LEU A 64 -14.83 -12.72 -14.68
C LEU A 64 -15.72 -11.54 -14.33
N LEU A 65 -16.94 -11.86 -13.92
CA LEU A 65 -17.81 -10.89 -13.27
C LEU A 65 -17.33 -10.63 -11.85
N ARG A 66 -17.62 -9.44 -11.33
CA ARG A 66 -17.15 -8.99 -10.02
C ARG A 66 -17.58 -9.90 -8.86
N ASN A 67 -18.73 -10.56 -9.00
CA ASN A 67 -19.26 -11.56 -8.06
C ASN A 67 -18.49 -12.91 -8.10
N GLN A 68 -17.80 -13.22 -9.20
CA GLN A 68 -16.97 -14.43 -9.35
C GLN A 68 -15.57 -14.25 -8.75
N LEU A 69 -15.13 -13.00 -8.53
CA LEU A 69 -13.85 -12.70 -7.89
C LEU A 69 -13.86 -12.97 -6.38
N SER A 70 -12.69 -12.87 -5.73
CA SER A 70 -12.60 -12.98 -4.26
C SER A 70 -13.39 -11.87 -3.56
N LYS A 71 -13.74 -12.09 -2.28
CA LYS A 71 -14.54 -11.14 -1.46
C LYS A 71 -14.02 -9.70 -1.50
N ARG A 72 -12.70 -9.51 -1.62
CA ARG A 72 -12.06 -8.19 -1.68
C ARG A 72 -12.47 -7.36 -2.90
N PHE A 73 -12.87 -8.01 -3.98
CA PHE A 73 -13.27 -7.34 -5.22
C PHE A 73 -14.78 -7.26 -5.37
N ARG A 74 -15.58 -7.87 -4.48
CA ARG A 74 -17.04 -7.84 -4.54
C ARG A 74 -17.57 -6.54 -3.94
N TYR A 75 -18.74 -6.08 -4.40
CA TYR A 75 -19.47 -5.03 -3.69
C TYR A 75 -19.95 -5.60 -2.35
N THR A 76 -19.88 -4.79 -1.31
CA THR A 76 -20.56 -5.06 -0.04
C THR A 76 -22.05 -4.82 -0.22
N ALA A 77 -22.88 -5.73 0.30
CA ALA A 77 -24.31 -5.45 0.40
C ALA A 77 -24.51 -4.26 1.35
N PRO A 78 -25.38 -3.29 1.00
CA PRO A 78 -25.75 -2.22 1.92
C PRO A 78 -26.28 -2.82 3.22
N SER A 79 -25.91 -2.21 4.34
CA SER A 79 -26.56 -2.47 5.62
C SER A 79 -28.02 -2.02 5.60
N ALA A 80 -28.80 -2.44 6.60
CA ALA A 80 -30.22 -2.04 6.71
C ALA A 80 -30.37 -0.51 6.75
N GLY A 81 -29.55 0.19 7.54
CA GLY A 81 -29.60 1.66 7.60
C GLY A 81 -29.19 2.33 6.29
N GLU A 82 -28.20 1.80 5.57
CA GLU A 82 -27.84 2.32 4.24
C GLU A 82 -28.96 2.08 3.22
N THR A 83 -29.65 0.94 3.31
CA THR A 83 -30.81 0.63 2.47
C THR A 83 -31.93 1.65 2.73
N GLU A 84 -32.25 1.90 4.00
CA GLU A 84 -33.26 2.90 4.37
C GLU A 84 -32.89 4.31 3.87
N GLN A 85 -31.62 4.70 3.92
CA GLN A 85 -31.16 5.98 3.37
C GLN A 85 -31.25 6.04 1.84
N ILE A 86 -30.96 4.95 1.14
CA ILE A 86 -31.11 4.88 -0.31
C ILE A 86 -32.60 5.03 -0.68
N ASP A 87 -33.47 4.31 0.03
CA ASP A 87 -34.92 4.31 -0.21
C ASP A 87 -35.57 5.64 0.17
N SER A 88 -35.11 6.29 1.25
CA SER A 88 -35.59 7.61 1.69
C SER A 88 -35.01 8.77 0.88
N GLY A 89 -34.00 8.51 0.03
CA GLY A 89 -33.26 9.54 -0.69
C GLY A 89 -32.25 10.31 0.16
N GLY A 90 -31.96 9.84 1.38
CA GLY A 90 -30.88 10.35 2.24
C GLY A 90 -31.14 11.73 2.83
N ALA A 91 -32.40 12.21 2.80
CA ALA A 91 -32.79 13.50 3.34
C ALA A 91 -33.52 13.35 4.67
N ASP A 92 -32.93 13.88 5.74
CA ASP A 92 -33.59 14.07 7.02
C ASP A 92 -34.09 15.52 7.15
N LEU A 93 -35.34 15.69 7.59
CA LEU A 93 -35.87 17.00 7.96
C LEU A 93 -35.40 17.34 9.38
N VAL A 94 -34.44 18.27 9.48
CA VAL A 94 -34.01 18.84 10.76
C VAL A 94 -34.86 20.09 11.03
N TYR A 95 -35.58 20.10 12.15
CA TYR A 95 -36.36 21.23 12.65
C TYR A 95 -35.66 21.93 13.82
#